data_AF-A0A7C4HDI0-F1
#
_entry.id   AF-A0A7C4HDI0-F1
#
_cell.length_a   1.000
_cell.length_b   1.000
_cell.length_c   1.000
_cell.angle_alpha   90.00
_cell.angle_beta   90.00
_cell.angle_gamma   90.00
#
_symmetry.space_group_name_H-M   'P 1'
#
loop_
_entity.id
_entity.type
_entity.pdbx_description
1 polymer ?
#
loop_
_entity_poly.entity_id
_entity_poly.type
_entity_poly.pdbx_seq_one_letter_code
_entity_poly.pdbx_strand_id
1 'polypeptide(L)'
;MKSEIYDYEERLGRYRRIIAGFGSNGEVALCFLDHLASLGLSIARLSKVAGHLPALLRAIDFNLEDAARRDVERVVAWINRNPSYRELTKRDKKLVLRKLIQYAKVGRYDMDASMPPEVS
;
A
#
# COMPACT_ATOMS: atom_id res chain seq x y z
N MET A 1 -33.45 2.86 3.04
CA MET A 1 -32.08 2.55 2.57
C MET A 1 -31.28 3.84 2.58
N LYS A 2 -30.35 4.03 3.52
CA LYS A 2 -29.37 5.12 3.43
C LYS A 2 -28.35 4.68 2.38
N SER A 3 -28.37 5.30 1.21
CA SER A 3 -27.23 5.25 0.30
C SER A 3 -26.04 5.80 1.06
N GLU A 4 -25.08 4.95 1.44
CA GLU A 4 -23.80 5.47 1.92
C GLU A 4 -23.23 6.34 0.81
N ILE A 5 -22.90 7.60 1.14
CA ILE A 5 -22.45 8.64 0.21
C ILE A 5 -21.15 8.23 -0.53
N TYR A 6 -20.53 7.12 -0.12
CA TYR A 6 -19.36 6.53 -0.74
C TYR A 6 -19.53 5.02 -0.87
N ASP A 7 -19.59 4.52 -2.11
CA ASP A 7 -19.56 3.08 -2.40
C ASP A 7 -18.12 2.55 -2.25
N TYR A 8 -17.70 2.37 -0.99
CA TYR A 8 -16.35 1.93 -0.68
C TYR A 8 -16.08 0.50 -1.13
N GLU A 9 -17.11 -0.35 -1.22
CA GLU A 9 -17.02 -1.71 -1.74
C GLU A 9 -16.72 -1.71 -3.23
N GLU A 10 -17.50 -0.98 -4.03
CA GLU A 10 -17.26 -0.85 -5.48
C GLU A 10 -15.87 -0.23 -5.73
N ARG A 11 -15.51 0.79 -4.95
CA ARG A 11 -14.20 1.43 -5.05
C ARG A 11 -13.06 0.49 -4.69
N LEU A 12 -13.19 -0.30 -3.63
CA LEU A 12 -12.21 -1.31 -3.24
C LEU A 12 -12.07 -2.37 -4.33
N GLY A 13 -13.17 -2.89 -4.86
CA GLY A 13 -13.19 -3.87 -5.96
C GLY A 13 -12.53 -3.33 -7.23
N ARG A 14 -12.73 -2.05 -7.56
CA ARG A 14 -12.04 -1.37 -8.66
C ARG A 14 -10.52 -1.34 -8.45
N TYR A 15 -10.05 -0.95 -7.26
CA TYR A 15 -8.61 -0.92 -6.99
C TYR A 15 -8.00 -2.31 -6.98
N ARG A 16 -8.68 -3.33 -6.44
CA ARG A 16 -8.20 -4.72 -6.49
C ARG A 16 -7.96 -5.18 -7.93
N ARG A 17 -8.89 -4.88 -8.86
CA ARG A 17 -8.72 -5.17 -10.30
C ARG A 17 -7.51 -4.46 -10.91
N ILE A 18 -7.29 -3.20 -10.56
CA ILE A 18 -6.12 -2.44 -11.02
C ILE A 18 -4.83 -3.05 -10.46
N ILE A 19 -4.81 -3.38 -9.18
CA ILE A 19 -3.64 -3.96 -8.49
C ILE A 19 -3.26 -5.32 -9.08
N ALA A 20 -4.24 -6.15 -9.45
CA ALA A 20 -4.01 -7.44 -10.10
C ALA A 20 -3.20 -7.33 -11.41
N GLY A 21 -3.21 -6.17 -12.06
CA GLY A 21 -2.44 -5.91 -13.28
C GLY A 21 -0.93 -5.68 -13.07
N PHE A 22 -0.42 -5.69 -11.83
CA PHE A 22 0.98 -5.40 -11.51
C PHE A 22 1.85 -6.65 -11.28
N GLY A 23 1.44 -7.82 -11.79
CA GLY A 23 2.20 -9.06 -11.68
C GLY A 23 2.43 -9.50 -10.23
N SER A 24 3.62 -10.03 -9.91
CA SER A 24 3.97 -10.52 -8.57
C SER A 24 3.83 -9.45 -7.48
N ASN A 25 4.24 -8.21 -7.75
CA ASN A 25 4.06 -7.10 -6.82
C ASN A 25 2.56 -6.77 -6.59
N GLY A 26 1.73 -7.00 -7.61
CA GLY A 26 0.28 -6.92 -7.51
C GLY A 26 -0.29 -8.00 -6.58
N GLU A 27 0.17 -9.24 -6.72
CA GLU A 27 -0.23 -10.37 -5.86
C GLU A 27 0.12 -10.09 -4.39
N VAL A 28 1.37 -9.69 -4.11
CA VAL A 28 1.81 -9.29 -2.76
C VAL A 28 0.92 -8.19 -2.19
N ALA A 29 0.58 -7.18 -2.98
CA ALA A 29 -0.28 -6.07 -2.56
C ALA A 29 -1.74 -6.50 -2.30
N LEU A 30 -2.25 -7.50 -3.02
CA LEU A 30 -3.58 -8.08 -2.75
C LEU A 30 -3.58 -8.90 -1.46
N CYS A 31 -2.57 -9.75 -1.27
CA CYS A 31 -2.40 -10.50 -0.02
C CYS A 31 -2.24 -9.56 1.18
N PHE A 32 -1.54 -8.43 1.01
CA PHE A 32 -1.46 -7.37 2.01
C PHE A 32 -2.84 -6.79 2.36
N LEU A 33 -3.70 -6.52 1.37
CA LEU A 33 -5.06 -6.04 1.64
C LEU A 33 -5.92 -7.08 2.36
N ASP A 34 -5.77 -8.36 2.01
CA ASP A 34 -6.49 -9.46 2.66
C ASP A 34 -6.02 -9.66 4.10
N HIS A 35 -4.72 -9.50 4.35
CA HIS A 35 -4.16 -9.46 5.70
C HIS A 35 -4.70 -8.29 6.51
N LEU A 36 -4.76 -7.08 5.94
CA LEU A 36 -5.36 -5.94 6.62
C LEU A 36 -6.85 -6.18 6.93
N ALA A 37 -7.59 -6.85 6.04
CA ALA A 37 -8.97 -7.21 6.28
C ALA A 37 -9.10 -8.23 7.42
N SER A 38 -8.20 -9.22 7.51
CA SER A 38 -8.20 -10.20 8.61
C SER A 38 -7.86 -9.60 9.97
N LEU A 39 -7.15 -8.46 10.00
CA LEU A 39 -6.95 -7.64 11.21
C LEU A 39 -8.19 -6.79 11.60
N GLY A 40 -9.31 -6.91 10.88
CA GLY A 40 -10.56 -6.23 11.18
C GLY A 40 -10.62 -4.77 10.73
N LEU A 41 -9.80 -4.35 9.75
CA LEU A 41 -9.91 -3.00 9.21
C LEU A 41 -11.23 -2.81 8.46
N SER A 42 -11.85 -1.64 8.65
CA SER A 42 -13.09 -1.28 7.94
C SER A 42 -12.88 -1.18 6.42
N ILE A 43 -13.94 -1.45 5.65
CA ILE A 43 -13.95 -1.33 4.18
C ILE A 43 -13.49 0.07 3.74
N ALA A 44 -13.89 1.13 4.45
CA ALA A 44 -13.43 2.49 4.16
C ALA A 44 -11.90 2.64 4.30
N ARG A 45 -11.29 2.04 5.33
CA ARG A 45 -9.83 2.02 5.52
C ARG A 45 -9.15 1.19 4.45
N LEU A 46 -9.66 0.00 4.14
CA LEU A 46 -9.13 -0.85 3.06
C LEU A 46 -9.19 -0.14 1.71
N SER A 47 -10.31 0.51 1.39
CA SER A 47 -10.49 1.28 0.16
C SER A 47 -9.52 2.46 0.08
N LYS A 48 -9.27 3.16 1.22
CA LYS A 48 -8.25 4.22 1.30
C LYS A 48 -6.84 3.67 1.02
N VAL A 49 -6.44 2.58 1.68
CA VAL A 49 -5.14 1.95 1.46
C VAL A 49 -5.00 1.48 0.00
N ALA A 50 -6.00 0.76 -0.51
CA ALA A 50 -6.04 0.28 -1.89
C ALA A 50 -5.92 1.41 -2.91
N GLY A 51 -6.50 2.58 -2.64
CA GLY A 51 -6.39 3.74 -3.52
C GLY A 51 -4.99 4.34 -3.63
N HIS A 52 -4.10 4.09 -2.68
CA HIS A 52 -2.72 4.52 -2.76
C HIS A 52 -1.81 3.54 -3.52
N LEU A 53 -2.15 2.24 -3.53
CA LEU A 53 -1.32 1.16 -4.06
C LEU A 53 -1.01 1.28 -5.55
N PRO A 54 -1.95 1.57 -6.49
CA PRO A 54 -1.62 1.64 -7.92
C PRO A 54 -0.54 2.66 -8.26
N ALA A 55 -0.50 3.78 -7.56
CA ALA A 55 0.54 4.80 -7.77
C ALA A 55 1.89 4.37 -7.19
N LEU A 56 1.90 3.63 -6.08
CA LEU A 56 3.12 3.09 -5.50
C LEU A 56 3.67 1.97 -6.39
N LEU A 57 2.83 1.02 -6.80
CA LEU A 57 3.21 -0.10 -7.67
C LEU A 57 3.74 0.38 -9.02
N ARG A 58 3.22 1.47 -9.60
CA ARG A 58 3.81 2.10 -10.80
C ARG A 58 5.19 2.70 -10.59
N ALA A 59 5.51 3.13 -9.36
CA ALA A 59 6.79 3.75 -9.03
C ALA A 59 7.83 2.71 -8.56
N ILE A 60 7.43 1.46 -8.38
CA ILE A 60 8.26 0.36 -7.91
C ILE A 60 8.73 -0.44 -9.12
N ASP A 61 10.04 -0.46 -9.32
CA ASP A 61 10.75 -1.15 -10.40
C ASP A 61 11.54 -2.37 -9.91
N PHE A 62 11.27 -2.82 -8.69
CA PHE A 62 11.94 -3.93 -8.00
C PHE A 62 10.91 -4.92 -7.43
N ASN A 63 11.34 -6.13 -7.08
CA ASN A 63 10.50 -7.09 -6.35
C ASN A 63 10.34 -6.63 -4.89
N LEU A 64 9.09 -6.51 -4.42
CA LEU A 64 8.78 -6.07 -3.05
C LEU A 64 9.44 -6.95 -1.98
N GLU A 65 9.56 -8.25 -2.22
CA GLU A 65 10.16 -9.22 -1.30
C GLU A 65 11.67 -9.02 -1.16
N ASP A 66 12.33 -8.59 -2.25
CA ASP A 66 13.79 -8.38 -2.34
C ASP A 66 14.20 -6.91 -2.07
N ALA A 67 13.26 -6.06 -1.69
CA ALA A 67 13.48 -4.62 -1.62
C ALA A 67 14.68 -4.23 -0.72
N ALA A 68 15.64 -3.49 -1.25
CA ALA A 68 16.72 -2.91 -0.46
C ALA A 68 16.33 -1.53 0.08
N ARG A 69 17.06 -1.06 1.11
CA ARG A 69 16.88 0.29 1.66
C ARG A 69 16.92 1.38 0.57
N ARG A 70 17.87 1.28 -0.35
CA ARG A 70 18.05 2.24 -1.46
C ARG A 70 16.83 2.30 -2.37
N ASP A 71 16.16 1.18 -2.59
CA ASP A 71 14.95 1.11 -3.41
C ASP A 71 13.77 1.83 -2.74
N VAL A 72 13.58 1.60 -1.44
CA VAL A 72 12.57 2.30 -0.63
C VAL A 72 12.83 3.81 -0.62
N GLU A 73 14.08 4.22 -0.41
CA GLU A 73 14.48 5.63 -0.43
C GLU A 73 14.21 6.28 -1.80
N ARG A 74 14.43 5.56 -2.91
CA ARG A 74 14.10 6.03 -4.28
C ARG A 74 12.60 6.31 -4.42
N VAL A 75 11.74 5.42 -3.95
CA VAL A 75 10.28 5.61 -4.00
C VAL A 75 9.84 6.76 -3.07
N VAL A 76 10.43 6.89 -1.87
CA VAL A 76 10.14 8.00 -0.95
C VAL A 76 10.56 9.34 -1.56
N ALA A 77 11.73 9.41 -2.19
CA ALA A 77 12.18 10.58 -2.91
C ALA A 77 11.22 10.95 -4.06
N TRP A 78 10.73 9.95 -4.81
CA TRP A 78 9.72 10.15 -5.85
C TRP A 78 8.41 10.72 -5.27
N ILE A 79 7.92 10.21 -4.13
CA ILE A 79 6.73 10.75 -3.43
C ILE A 79 6.95 12.22 -3.05
N ASN A 80 8.12 12.54 -2.47
CA ASN A 80 8.43 13.88 -1.99
C ASN A 80 8.52 14.91 -3.12
N ARG A 81 9.14 14.52 -4.25
CA ARG A 81 9.34 15.36 -5.43
C ARG A 81 8.07 15.61 -6.23
N ASN A 82 7.01 14.82 -6.01
CA ASN A 82 5.78 14.97 -6.77
C ASN A 82 5.03 16.27 -6.36
N PRO A 83 4.93 17.29 -7.24
CA PRO A 83 4.33 18.57 -6.90
C PRO A 83 2.80 18.51 -6.81
N SER A 84 2.17 17.48 -7.40
CA SER A 84 0.71 17.31 -7.38
C SER A 84 0.17 16.77 -6.06
N TYR A 85 1.05 16.24 -5.19
CA TYR A 85 0.65 15.66 -3.91
C TYR A 85 0.68 16.71 -2.80
N ARG A 86 -0.46 16.88 -2.14
CA ARG A 86 -0.52 17.58 -0.84
C ARG A 86 0.31 16.83 0.19
N GLU A 87 0.81 17.54 1.21
CA GLU A 87 1.63 16.94 2.27
C GLU A 87 0.95 15.77 2.98
N LEU A 88 -0.37 15.86 3.19
CA LEU A 88 -1.14 14.76 3.76
C LEU A 88 -1.11 13.50 2.86
N THR A 89 -1.25 13.68 1.54
CA THR A 89 -1.18 12.59 0.56
C THR A 89 0.21 11.97 0.53
N LYS A 90 1.27 12.79 0.62
CA LYS A 90 2.65 12.28 0.71
C LYS A 90 2.83 11.44 1.97
N ARG A 91 2.34 11.91 3.11
CA ARG A 91 2.40 11.19 4.40
C ARG A 91 1.67 9.85 4.31
N ASP A 92 0.44 9.83 3.79
CA ASP A 92 -0.36 8.62 3.65
C ASP A 92 0.32 7.60 2.72
N LYS A 93 0.88 8.04 1.59
CA LYS A 93 1.61 7.18 0.66
C LYS A 93 2.86 6.56 1.28
N LYS A 94 3.65 7.32 2.03
CA LYS A 94 4.83 6.80 2.75
C LYS A 94 4.44 5.75 3.78
N LEU A 95 3.34 5.99 4.50
CA LEU A 95 2.83 5.05 5.48
C LEU A 95 2.40 3.73 4.81
N VAL A 96 1.65 3.81 3.70
CA VAL A 96 1.24 2.61 2.94
C VAL A 96 2.46 1.87 2.38
N LEU A 97 3.43 2.59 1.81
CA LEU A 97 4.68 1.99 1.31
C LEU A 97 5.41 1.22 2.41
N ARG A 98 5.61 1.84 3.58
CA ARG A 98 6.26 1.20 4.72
C ARG A 98 5.55 -0.09 5.14
N LYS A 99 4.23 -0.07 5.26
CA LYS A 99 3.44 -1.25 5.64
C LYS A 99 3.49 -2.35 4.58
N LEU A 100 3.46 -1.99 3.30
CA LEU A 100 3.55 -2.92 2.19
C LEU A 100 4.91 -3.65 2.18
N ILE A 101 6.02 -2.92 2.35
CA ILE A 101 7.36 -3.52 2.42
C ILE A 101 7.51 -4.40 3.66
N GLN A 102 7.00 -3.95 4.81
CA GLN A 102 6.99 -4.76 6.03
C GLN A 102 6.24 -6.09 5.82
N TYR A 103 5.06 -6.02 5.20
CA TYR A 103 4.28 -7.21 4.87
C TYR A 103 5.02 -8.12 3.89
N ALA A 104 5.61 -7.57 2.82
CA ALA A 104 6.34 -8.36 1.83
C ALA A 104 7.52 -9.13 2.43
N LYS A 105 8.26 -8.52 3.37
CA LYS A 105 9.46 -9.13 3.96
C LYS A 105 9.17 -10.12 5.09
N VAL A 106 8.15 -9.84 5.91
CA VAL A 106 7.91 -10.58 7.17
C VAL A 106 6.63 -11.43 7.08
N GLY A 107 5.82 -11.24 6.03
CA GLY A 107 4.52 -11.89 5.86
C GLY A 107 3.45 -11.44 6.86
N ARG A 108 3.76 -10.45 7.71
CA ARG A 108 2.86 -9.90 8.74
C ARG A 108 3.08 -8.41 8.93
N TYR A 109 1.97 -7.70 9.15
CA TYR A 109 1.94 -6.37 9.75
C TYR A 109 1.38 -6.52 11.17
N ASP A 110 2.25 -6.52 12.17
CA ASP A 110 1.84 -6.46 13.57
C ASP A 110 2.56 -5.29 14.25
N MET A 111 1.91 -4.64 15.21
CA MET A 111 2.51 -3.56 15.99
C MET A 111 3.75 -4.06 16.78
N ASP A 112 3.83 -5.38 17.01
CA ASP A 112 4.93 -6.08 17.67
C ASP A 112 5.89 -6.80 16.71
N ALA A 113 5.63 -6.79 15.39
CA ALA A 113 6.57 -7.37 14.42
C ALA A 113 7.76 -6.44 14.26
N SER A 114 8.98 -6.95 14.52
CA SER A 114 10.22 -6.20 14.38
C SER A 114 10.27 -5.47 13.04
N MET A 115 10.39 -4.16 13.12
CA MET A 115 10.50 -3.27 11.97
C MET A 115 11.72 -3.66 11.12
N PRO A 116 11.55 -3.97 9.83
CA PRO A 116 12.69 -4.21 8.95
C PRO A 116 13.60 -2.96 8.90
N PRO A 117 14.93 -3.12 8.89
CA PRO A 117 15.88 -1.99 8.93
C PRO A 117 15.74 -1.02 7.74
N GLU A 118 15.03 -1.41 6.69
CA GLU A 118 14.74 -0.61 5.51
C GLU A 118 13.64 0.44 5.74
N VAL A 119 12.83 0.30 6.79
CA VAL A 119 11.70 1.18 7.11
C VAL A 119 11.82 1.88 8.48
N SER A 120 12.93 1.66 9.18
CA SER A 120 13.24 2.28 10.47
C SER A 120 13.75 3.71 10.36
#